data_AF-X5DJ30-F1
#
_entry.id   AF-X5DJ30-F1
#
_cell.length_a   1.000
_cell.length_b   1.000
_cell.length_c   1.000
_cell.angle_alpha   90.00
_cell.angle_beta   90.00
_cell.angle_gamma   90.00
#
_symmetry.space_group_name_H-M   'P 1'
#
loop_
_entity.id
_entity.type
_entity.pdbx_description
1 polymer ?
#
loop_
_entity_poly.entity_id
_entity_poly.type
_entity_poly.pdbx_seq_one_letter_code
_entity_poly.pdbx_strand_id
1 'polypeptide(L)'
;MELKKVNETDQRMVNPIVEDVEPIKESTQETSDVHFMAANTKPMSLEDIASKHTIPVFAKDNESTISHQEFIETVSIVTEKIFGGEQILKPAVRVSHPIKGRIPTAVGKPAKELLEHEKTLYFERMAFAIEIPSINDRVAENSLNLTIGGVRAYNLENLYSKKSEERFKLFIGFKNSVCTNLCISTDGFKTDVKVRTVAELANAAFNLMGNFNVYKEIEKFNSLPQTMITEQQFAQIIGRARMYQNMPYKNKKELPQFPLSDGQVNLVVKDYYSDESFCRNDLGNINLWKLYNLFTGANKMSYIDNFLDRNVRCQSFVGGLNEAIELNKHHWFVS
;
A
#
# COMPACT_ATOMS: atom_id res chain seq x y z
N MET A 1 -12.59 34.61 -65.85
CA MET A 1 -12.28 33.29 -65.27
C MET A 1 -13.50 32.91 -64.44
N GLU A 2 -14.38 32.11 -65.04
CA GLU A 2 -15.76 31.90 -64.62
C GLU A 2 -15.91 30.72 -63.64
N LEU A 3 -16.88 30.85 -62.74
CA LEU A 3 -17.32 29.86 -61.78
C LEU A 3 -18.08 28.71 -62.48
N LYS A 4 -17.84 27.45 -62.08
CA LYS A 4 -18.62 26.28 -62.51
C LYS A 4 -19.35 25.63 -61.31
N LYS A 5 -20.67 25.49 -61.47
CA LYS A 5 -21.59 24.75 -60.59
C LYS A 5 -21.34 23.25 -60.68
N VAL A 6 -21.43 22.55 -59.55
CA VAL A 6 -21.54 21.08 -59.49
C VAL A 6 -23.03 20.75 -59.37
N ASN A 7 -23.55 20.00 -60.35
CA ASN A 7 -24.91 19.51 -60.38
C ASN A 7 -25.08 18.30 -59.45
N GLU A 8 -26.21 18.30 -58.75
CA GLU A 8 -26.77 17.21 -57.97
C GLU A 8 -27.18 16.05 -58.89
N THR A 9 -26.66 14.84 -58.66
CA THR A 9 -27.42 13.58 -58.67
C THR A 9 -26.52 12.43 -58.25
N ASP A 10 -26.64 11.99 -57.00
CA ASP A 10 -26.74 10.56 -56.70
C ASP A 10 -27.33 10.40 -55.30
N GLN A 11 -28.62 10.06 -55.32
CA GLN A 11 -29.46 9.80 -54.17
C GLN A 11 -28.93 8.59 -53.40
N ARG A 12 -28.31 8.82 -52.24
CA ARG A 12 -28.11 7.76 -51.24
C ARG A 12 -29.44 7.51 -50.53
N MET A 13 -29.97 6.32 -50.74
CA MET A 13 -31.16 5.78 -50.11
C MET A 13 -31.07 5.90 -48.58
N VAL A 14 -32.11 6.49 -48.00
CA VAL A 14 -32.36 6.51 -46.56
C VAL A 14 -33.19 5.26 -46.25
N ASN A 15 -32.64 4.36 -45.43
CA ASN A 15 -33.44 3.39 -44.68
C ASN A 15 -33.31 3.70 -43.18
N PRO A 16 -34.41 3.69 -42.42
CA PRO A 16 -34.42 4.06 -41.02
C PRO A 16 -34.16 2.83 -40.15
N ILE A 17 -33.17 2.90 -39.26
CA ILE A 17 -33.10 2.02 -38.10
C ILE A 17 -32.78 2.91 -36.90
N VAL A 18 -33.82 3.11 -36.09
CA VAL A 18 -33.69 3.54 -34.70
C VAL A 18 -33.03 2.35 -33.99
N GLU A 19 -31.78 2.51 -33.59
CA GLU A 19 -31.14 1.63 -32.62
C GLU A 19 -30.77 2.46 -31.39
N ASP A 20 -31.25 1.94 -30.27
CA ASP A 20 -31.23 2.43 -28.92
C ASP A 20 -29.99 3.26 -28.55
N VAL A 21 -30.25 4.48 -28.07
CA VAL A 21 -29.29 5.22 -27.26
C VAL A 21 -29.13 4.44 -25.96
N GLU A 22 -28.10 3.61 -25.88
CA GLU A 22 -27.70 3.04 -24.59
C GLU A 22 -27.48 4.19 -23.60
N PRO A 23 -28.06 4.12 -22.40
CA PRO A 23 -27.83 5.14 -21.40
C PRO A 23 -26.33 5.17 -21.09
N ILE A 24 -25.76 6.38 -21.05
CA ILE A 24 -24.41 6.65 -20.56
C ILE A 24 -24.25 5.87 -19.25
N LYS A 25 -23.47 4.79 -19.27
CA LYS A 25 -23.09 4.09 -18.06
C LYS A 25 -22.47 5.12 -17.15
N GLU A 26 -23.11 5.38 -16.01
CA GLU A 26 -22.49 6.07 -14.89
C GLU A 26 -21.08 5.51 -14.75
N SER A 27 -20.06 6.37 -14.75
CA SER A 27 -18.68 5.94 -14.58
C SER A 27 -18.58 5.20 -13.25
N THR A 28 -18.62 3.87 -13.29
CA THR A 28 -18.20 3.04 -12.18
C THR A 28 -16.72 3.32 -12.02
N GLN A 29 -16.36 4.32 -11.21
CA GLN A 29 -14.97 4.57 -10.84
C GLN A 29 -14.41 3.25 -10.33
N GLU A 30 -13.46 2.70 -11.08
CA GLU A 30 -12.86 1.41 -10.78
C GLU A 30 -12.05 1.53 -9.48
N THR A 31 -12.21 0.57 -8.57
CA THR A 31 -11.34 0.43 -7.41
C THR A 31 -10.02 -0.16 -7.90
N SER A 32 -8.88 0.35 -7.39
CA SER A 32 -7.57 -0.22 -7.70
C SER A 32 -7.49 -1.71 -7.36
N ASP A 33 -6.53 -2.42 -7.95
CA ASP A 33 -6.29 -3.84 -7.63
C ASP A 33 -6.24 -4.09 -6.11
N VAL A 34 -7.16 -4.94 -5.63
CA VAL A 34 -7.27 -5.32 -4.22
C VAL A 34 -6.09 -6.17 -3.75
N HIS A 35 -5.21 -6.70 -4.61
CA HIS A 35 -4.16 -7.65 -4.20
C HIS A 35 -3.04 -7.07 -3.32
N PHE A 36 -3.01 -5.75 -3.08
CA PHE A 36 -2.12 -5.19 -2.06
C PHE A 36 -2.44 -5.82 -0.69
N MET A 37 -1.39 -6.24 0.03
CA MET A 37 -1.50 -6.83 1.38
C MET A 37 -2.49 -8.01 1.46
N ALA A 38 -2.60 -8.82 0.40
CA ALA A 38 -3.58 -9.90 0.31
C ALA A 38 -3.41 -11.01 1.35
N ALA A 39 -2.20 -11.21 1.88
CA ALA A 39 -1.94 -12.26 2.83
C ALA A 39 -2.59 -11.94 4.20
N ASN A 40 -3.39 -12.89 4.71
CA ASN A 40 -4.04 -12.78 6.03
C ASN A 40 -5.04 -11.61 6.16
N THR A 41 -5.50 -11.04 5.04
CA THR A 41 -6.52 -9.97 5.02
C THR A 41 -7.68 -10.34 4.11
N LYS A 42 -8.80 -9.62 4.25
CA LYS A 42 -9.96 -9.74 3.37
C LYS A 42 -10.24 -8.40 2.70
N PRO A 43 -10.59 -8.38 1.39
CA PRO A 43 -11.10 -7.17 0.77
C PRO A 43 -12.42 -6.77 1.41
N MET A 44 -12.67 -5.47 1.50
CA MET A 44 -13.89 -4.90 2.06
C MET A 44 -14.30 -3.66 1.28
N SER A 45 -15.60 -3.41 1.13
CA SER A 45 -16.10 -2.15 0.57
C SER A 45 -16.31 -1.11 1.67
N LEU A 46 -16.25 0.17 1.31
CA LEU A 46 -16.47 1.26 2.26
C LEU A 46 -17.91 1.26 2.77
N GLU A 47 -18.87 0.92 1.91
CA GLU A 47 -20.29 0.83 2.24
C GLU A 47 -20.57 -0.27 3.28
N ASP A 48 -19.88 -1.41 3.19
CA ASP A 48 -20.00 -2.49 4.16
C ASP A 48 -19.40 -2.10 5.51
N ILE A 49 -18.26 -1.39 5.51
CA ILE A 49 -17.68 -0.85 6.75
C ILE A 49 -18.66 0.10 7.42
N ALA A 50 -19.29 1.00 6.65
CA ALA A 50 -20.23 2.00 7.16
C ALA A 50 -21.52 1.39 7.73
N SER A 51 -22.09 0.40 7.03
CA SER A 51 -23.45 -0.09 7.32
C SER A 51 -23.51 -1.33 8.20
N LYS A 52 -22.47 -2.17 8.20
CA LYS A 52 -22.49 -3.50 8.86
C LYS A 52 -21.55 -3.60 10.06
N HIS A 53 -20.72 -2.59 10.32
CA HIS A 53 -19.70 -2.66 11.36
C HIS A 53 -19.91 -1.63 12.46
N THR A 54 -19.66 -2.05 13.69
CA THR A 54 -19.70 -1.18 14.86
C THR A 54 -18.40 -0.39 15.00
N ILE A 55 -18.48 0.79 15.63
CA ILE A 55 -17.31 1.61 15.95
C ILE A 55 -16.93 1.35 17.41
N PRO A 56 -15.67 0.97 17.72
CA PRO A 56 -15.24 0.81 19.09
C PRO A 56 -15.18 2.17 19.82
N VAL A 57 -15.35 2.12 21.14
CA VAL A 57 -15.39 3.28 22.04
C VAL A 57 -14.34 3.14 23.14
N PHE A 58 -13.96 4.25 23.75
CA PHE A 58 -13.12 4.29 24.95
C PHE A 58 -13.97 3.95 26.19
N ALA A 59 -13.56 2.94 26.96
CA ALA A 59 -14.41 2.34 27.98
C ALA A 59 -14.72 3.25 29.18
N LYS A 60 -13.86 4.24 29.48
CA LYS A 60 -14.00 5.08 30.69
C LYS A 60 -14.91 6.29 30.52
N ASP A 61 -15.06 6.78 29.30
CA ASP A 61 -15.87 7.96 28.96
C ASP A 61 -16.86 7.71 27.82
N ASN A 62 -16.86 6.50 27.25
CA ASN A 62 -17.78 6.06 26.19
C ASN A 62 -17.70 6.91 24.91
N GLU A 63 -16.59 7.62 24.73
CA GLU A 63 -16.31 8.40 23.53
C GLU A 63 -15.96 7.48 22.35
N SER A 64 -16.51 7.75 21.16
CA SER A 64 -16.18 6.98 19.97
C SER A 64 -14.75 7.25 19.51
N THR A 65 -14.13 6.20 18.98
CA THR A 65 -12.89 6.35 18.21
C THR A 65 -13.19 6.97 16.84
N ILE A 66 -12.17 7.53 16.19
CA ILE A 66 -12.28 7.90 14.77
C ILE A 66 -12.45 6.62 13.95
N SER A 67 -13.55 6.42 13.26
CA SER A 67 -13.81 5.15 12.57
C SER A 67 -12.86 4.89 11.39
N HIS A 68 -12.81 3.63 10.93
CA HIS A 68 -12.13 3.28 9.67
C HIS A 68 -12.67 4.08 8.48
N GLN A 69 -13.98 4.30 8.44
CA GLN A 69 -14.64 5.06 7.39
C GLN A 69 -14.20 6.52 7.41
N GLU A 70 -14.29 7.19 8.56
CA GLU A 70 -13.85 8.58 8.71
C GLU A 70 -12.39 8.75 8.30
N PHE A 71 -11.53 7.78 8.63
CA PHE A 71 -10.14 7.80 8.19
C PHE A 71 -10.00 7.76 6.67
N ILE A 72 -10.64 6.78 6.01
CA ILE A 72 -10.57 6.62 4.55
C ILE A 72 -11.13 7.86 3.86
N GLU A 73 -12.33 8.31 4.25
CA GLU A 73 -13.00 9.47 3.66
C GLU A 73 -12.17 10.75 3.82
N THR A 74 -11.59 10.96 4.99
CA THR A 74 -10.73 12.12 5.25
C THR A 74 -9.53 12.15 4.31
N VAL A 75 -8.86 11.01 4.14
CA VAL A 75 -7.70 10.93 3.25
C VAL A 75 -8.13 11.03 1.78
N SER A 76 -9.28 10.48 1.40
CA SER A 76 -9.84 10.64 0.05
C SER A 76 -10.12 12.10 -0.27
N ILE A 77 -10.78 12.83 0.64
CA ILE A 77 -11.08 14.27 0.47
C ILE A 77 -9.79 15.08 0.31
N VAL A 78 -8.77 14.80 1.13
CA VAL A 78 -7.47 15.48 1.01
C VAL A 78 -6.79 15.13 -0.31
N THR A 79 -6.88 13.87 -0.75
CA THR A 79 -6.34 13.40 -2.02
C THR A 79 -6.99 14.14 -3.20
N GLU A 80 -8.33 14.19 -3.24
CA GLU A 80 -9.08 14.93 -4.26
C GLU A 80 -8.76 16.42 -4.25
N LYS A 81 -8.53 17.02 -3.07
CA LYS A 81 -8.18 18.43 -2.96
C LYS A 81 -6.79 18.74 -3.55
N ILE A 82 -5.81 17.86 -3.36
CA ILE A 82 -4.44 18.08 -3.83
C ILE A 82 -4.29 17.66 -5.30
N PHE A 83 -4.95 16.58 -5.71
CA PHE A 83 -4.81 15.94 -7.02
C PHE A 83 -6.09 16.05 -7.87
N GLY A 84 -6.94 17.05 -7.65
CA GLY A 84 -8.28 17.14 -8.25
C GLY A 84 -8.36 17.28 -9.77
N GLY A 85 -7.22 17.40 -10.47
CA GLY A 85 -7.13 17.32 -11.93
C GLY A 85 -6.73 15.95 -12.47
N GLU A 86 -6.41 15.01 -11.58
CA GLU A 86 -5.90 13.68 -11.90
C GLU A 86 -7.01 12.64 -11.90
N GLN A 87 -6.78 11.53 -12.60
CA GLN A 87 -7.60 10.34 -12.45
C GLN A 87 -7.32 9.67 -11.09
N ILE A 88 -8.25 9.78 -10.16
CA ILE A 88 -8.18 9.17 -8.82
C ILE A 88 -9.15 7.99 -8.77
N LEU A 89 -8.65 6.81 -8.38
CA LEU A 89 -9.46 5.60 -8.21
C LEU A 89 -10.10 5.54 -6.82
N LYS A 90 -11.14 4.70 -6.68
CA LYS A 90 -11.75 4.46 -5.37
C LYS A 90 -10.79 3.72 -4.42
N PRO A 91 -10.86 3.96 -3.10
CA PRO A 91 -10.02 3.26 -2.13
C PRO A 91 -10.22 1.75 -2.18
N ALA A 92 -9.16 1.00 -2.37
CA ALA A 92 -9.15 -0.44 -2.13
C ALA A 92 -8.88 -0.68 -0.64
N VAL A 93 -9.77 -1.40 0.05
CA VAL A 93 -9.70 -1.60 1.50
C VAL A 93 -9.46 -3.06 1.85
N ARG A 94 -8.57 -3.29 2.81
CA ARG A 94 -8.23 -4.60 3.38
C ARG A 94 -8.40 -4.58 4.89
N VAL A 95 -9.05 -5.60 5.43
CA VAL A 95 -9.30 -5.74 6.87
C VAL A 95 -8.83 -7.07 7.41
N SER A 96 -8.49 -7.13 8.69
CA SER A 96 -8.13 -8.38 9.38
C SER A 96 -8.53 -8.34 10.86
N HIS A 97 -8.43 -9.49 11.54
CA HIS A 97 -8.73 -9.64 12.96
C HIS A 97 -10.17 -9.19 13.32
N PRO A 98 -11.18 -9.97 12.89
CA PRO A 98 -12.57 -9.66 13.22
C PRO A 98 -12.82 -9.77 14.73
N ILE A 99 -13.30 -8.69 15.33
CA ILE A 99 -13.75 -8.64 16.72
C ILE A 99 -15.26 -8.76 16.72
N LYS A 100 -15.74 -9.90 17.23
CA LYS A 100 -17.16 -10.22 17.31
C LYS A 100 -17.69 -9.93 18.71
N GLY A 101 -18.72 -9.10 18.79
CA GLY A 101 -19.48 -8.85 20.00
C GLY A 101 -20.92 -9.30 19.85
N ARG A 102 -21.76 -8.87 20.80
CA ARG A 102 -23.19 -9.13 20.81
C ARG A 102 -23.95 -7.96 21.39
N ILE A 103 -25.18 -7.79 20.96
CA ILE A 103 -26.08 -6.75 21.48
C ILE A 103 -26.49 -7.04 22.94
N PRO A 104 -26.87 -6.02 23.73
CA PRO A 104 -27.20 -6.20 25.15
C PRO A 104 -28.28 -7.25 25.44
N THR A 105 -29.28 -7.38 24.56
CA THR A 105 -30.39 -8.34 24.72
C THR A 105 -29.97 -9.81 24.53
N ALA A 106 -28.77 -10.06 23.99
CA ALA A 106 -28.27 -11.41 23.67
C ALA A 106 -27.07 -11.85 24.54
N VAL A 107 -26.74 -11.12 25.61
CA VAL A 107 -25.55 -11.37 26.47
C VAL A 107 -25.50 -12.79 27.04
N GLY A 108 -26.65 -13.32 27.47
CA GLY A 108 -26.76 -14.67 28.05
C GLY A 108 -26.87 -15.81 27.03
N LYS A 109 -27.02 -15.51 25.72
CA LYS A 109 -27.20 -16.54 24.70
C LYS A 109 -25.87 -17.26 24.41
N PRO A 110 -25.85 -18.60 24.34
CA PRO A 110 -24.70 -19.36 23.84
C PRO A 110 -24.32 -18.91 22.42
N ALA A 111 -23.03 -18.92 22.09
CA ALA A 111 -22.54 -18.42 20.80
C ALA A 111 -23.16 -19.11 19.57
N LYS A 112 -23.60 -20.37 19.73
CA LYS A 112 -24.26 -21.16 18.67
C LYS A 112 -25.71 -20.72 18.39
N GLU A 113 -26.33 -20.02 19.33
CA GLU A 113 -27.74 -19.59 19.29
C GLU A 113 -27.89 -18.10 18.94
N LEU A 114 -26.77 -17.39 18.76
CA LEU A 114 -26.78 -15.98 18.35
C LEU A 114 -27.23 -15.83 16.90
N LEU A 115 -28.31 -15.08 16.72
CA LEU A 115 -28.77 -14.66 15.41
C LEU A 115 -27.82 -13.59 14.82
N GLU A 116 -27.81 -13.43 13.50
CA GLU A 116 -26.84 -12.53 12.86
C GLU A 116 -27.02 -11.07 13.28
N HIS A 117 -28.26 -10.60 13.42
CA HIS A 117 -28.56 -9.24 13.91
C HIS A 117 -28.20 -9.04 15.39
N GLU A 118 -27.94 -10.12 16.13
CA GLU A 118 -27.52 -10.06 17.53
C GLU A 118 -26.01 -9.97 17.68
N LYS A 119 -25.26 -10.19 16.61
CA LYS A 119 -23.80 -10.10 16.57
C LYS A 119 -23.40 -8.70 16.16
N THR A 120 -22.39 -8.18 16.83
CA THR A 120 -21.68 -6.98 16.38
C THR A 120 -20.34 -7.40 15.80
N LEU A 121 -19.85 -6.66 14.82
CA LEU A 121 -18.59 -6.93 14.18
C LEU A 121 -17.85 -5.62 13.95
N TYR A 122 -16.58 -5.59 14.29
CA TYR A 122 -15.64 -4.63 13.72
C TYR A 122 -14.32 -5.35 13.44
N PHE A 123 -13.46 -4.74 12.65
CA PHE A 123 -12.13 -5.27 12.39
C PHE A 123 -11.10 -4.51 13.23
N GLU A 124 -10.21 -5.23 13.90
CA GLU A 124 -9.15 -4.59 14.69
C GLU A 124 -8.17 -3.83 13.80
N ARG A 125 -7.91 -4.31 12.57
CA ARG A 125 -6.92 -3.71 11.66
C ARG A 125 -7.51 -3.48 10.28
N MET A 126 -7.22 -2.31 9.72
CA MET A 126 -7.62 -1.90 8.38
C MET A 126 -6.45 -1.21 7.67
N ALA A 127 -6.30 -1.51 6.38
CA ALA A 127 -5.44 -0.80 5.45
C ALA A 127 -6.26 -0.37 4.23
N PHE A 128 -5.92 0.76 3.64
CA PHE A 128 -6.46 1.14 2.34
C PHE A 128 -5.40 1.77 1.44
N ALA A 129 -5.65 1.73 0.14
CA ALA A 129 -4.83 2.35 -0.88
C ALA A 129 -5.74 3.03 -1.92
N ILE A 130 -5.37 4.25 -2.31
CA ILE A 130 -5.99 5.10 -3.34
C ILE A 130 -4.94 5.29 -4.42
N GLU A 131 -5.19 4.75 -5.59
CA GLU A 131 -4.28 4.84 -6.72
C GLU A 131 -4.66 6.02 -7.62
N ILE A 132 -3.64 6.73 -8.10
CA ILE A 132 -3.76 7.84 -9.03
C ILE A 132 -3.01 7.44 -10.31
N PRO A 133 -3.61 6.59 -11.18
CA PRO A 133 -2.93 6.01 -12.33
C PRO A 133 -2.47 7.04 -13.37
N SER A 134 -3.03 8.23 -13.37
CA SER A 134 -2.62 9.35 -14.24
C SER A 134 -1.25 9.92 -13.86
N ILE A 135 -0.85 9.82 -12.58
CA ILE A 135 0.51 10.09 -12.13
C ILE A 135 1.26 8.76 -12.08
N ASN A 136 1.99 8.46 -13.14
CA ASN A 136 2.75 7.22 -13.28
C ASN A 136 4.15 7.47 -13.87
N ASP A 137 5.03 6.49 -13.68
CA ASP A 137 6.34 6.42 -14.34
C ASP A 137 6.75 4.93 -14.53
N ARG A 138 7.91 4.68 -15.13
CA ARG A 138 8.39 3.33 -15.43
C ARG A 138 9.82 3.10 -14.94
N VAL A 139 10.02 2.04 -14.17
CA VAL A 139 11.35 1.61 -13.67
C VAL A 139 11.63 0.17 -14.10
N ALA A 140 12.73 -0.06 -14.82
CA ALA A 140 13.13 -1.39 -15.34
C ALA A 140 11.95 -2.21 -15.88
N GLU A 141 11.24 -1.61 -16.82
CA GLU A 141 10.04 -2.13 -17.49
C GLU A 141 8.75 -2.17 -16.67
N ASN A 142 8.78 -1.94 -15.37
CA ASN A 142 7.60 -1.96 -14.51
C ASN A 142 6.92 -0.59 -14.45
N SER A 143 5.60 -0.56 -14.72
CA SER A 143 4.79 0.64 -14.51
C SER A 143 4.56 0.87 -13.02
N LEU A 144 4.77 2.10 -12.58
CA LEU A 144 4.58 2.54 -11.21
C LEU A 144 3.51 3.62 -11.18
N ASN A 145 2.46 3.42 -10.38
CA ASN A 145 1.38 4.40 -10.23
C ASN A 145 1.43 5.03 -8.85
N LEU A 146 1.27 6.36 -8.76
CA LEU A 146 1.22 7.05 -7.48
C LEU A 146 0.09 6.47 -6.64
N THR A 147 0.38 6.16 -5.39
CA THR A 147 -0.56 5.50 -4.48
C THR A 147 -0.45 6.12 -3.10
N ILE A 148 -1.60 6.48 -2.54
CA ILE A 148 -1.76 7.10 -1.23
C ILE A 148 -2.56 6.14 -0.36
N GLY A 149 -2.31 6.09 0.94
CA GLY A 149 -3.14 5.28 1.80
C GLY A 149 -2.79 5.38 3.26
N GLY A 150 -3.33 4.44 4.01
CA GLY A 150 -3.11 4.42 5.44
C GLY A 150 -3.44 3.10 6.10
N VAL A 151 -2.99 2.99 7.34
CA VAL A 151 -3.26 1.84 8.22
C VAL A 151 -3.79 2.36 9.54
N ARG A 152 -4.86 1.72 10.00
CA ARG A 152 -5.44 1.90 11.33
C ARG A 152 -5.53 0.56 12.03
N ALA A 153 -5.10 0.54 13.29
CA ALA A 153 -5.01 -0.69 14.07
C ALA A 153 -5.39 -0.40 15.53
N TYR A 154 -6.58 -0.84 15.94
CA TYR A 154 -7.13 -0.58 17.27
C TYR A 154 -6.34 -1.23 18.41
N ASN A 155 -5.55 -2.27 18.13
CA ASN A 155 -4.64 -2.88 19.11
C ASN A 155 -3.48 -1.95 19.53
N LEU A 156 -3.24 -0.86 18.80
CA LEU A 156 -2.29 0.17 19.19
C LEU A 156 -2.90 1.16 20.19
N GLU A 157 -4.22 1.12 20.38
CA GLU A 157 -4.96 1.99 21.28
C GLU A 157 -5.22 1.31 22.63
N ASN A 158 -5.29 2.11 23.68
CA ASN A 158 -5.79 1.66 24.97
C ASN A 158 -7.29 1.95 25.09
N LEU A 159 -8.12 1.12 24.46
CA LEU A 159 -9.59 1.28 24.51
C LEU A 159 -10.18 1.12 25.93
N TYR A 160 -9.42 0.62 26.91
CA TYR A 160 -9.85 0.55 28.31
C TYR A 160 -9.63 1.86 29.08
N SER A 161 -9.15 2.91 28.41
CA SER A 161 -8.86 4.21 29.01
C SER A 161 -9.94 5.26 28.65
N LYS A 162 -9.69 6.52 29.01
CA LYS A 162 -10.45 7.67 28.49
C LYS A 162 -9.93 7.99 27.09
N LYS A 163 -10.71 8.69 26.27
CA LYS A 163 -10.27 9.12 24.95
C LYS A 163 -8.95 9.87 25.03
N SER A 164 -8.02 9.43 24.19
CA SER A 164 -6.69 9.99 24.07
C SER A 164 -6.33 10.15 22.59
N GLU A 165 -5.12 10.57 22.29
CA GLU A 165 -4.64 10.59 20.91
C GLU A 165 -4.64 9.18 20.33
N GLU A 166 -5.29 9.06 19.17
CA GLU A 166 -5.38 7.84 18.39
C GLU A 166 -4.26 7.83 17.34
N ARG A 167 -3.76 6.63 17.00
CA ARG A 167 -2.61 6.43 16.13
C ARG A 167 -3.03 5.93 14.75
N PHE A 168 -2.44 6.57 13.75
CA PHE A 168 -2.63 6.22 12.35
C PHE A 168 -1.28 6.15 11.66
N LYS A 169 -1.25 5.40 10.57
CA LYS A 169 -0.14 5.42 9.62
C LYS A 169 -0.64 5.97 8.31
N LEU A 170 0.11 6.87 7.71
CA LEU A 170 -0.18 7.48 6.42
C LEU A 170 1.00 7.25 5.49
N PHE A 171 0.71 6.96 4.23
CA PHE A 171 1.75 6.87 3.21
C PHE A 171 1.32 7.52 1.89
N ILE A 172 2.33 7.93 1.13
CA ILE A 172 2.28 8.29 -0.27
C ILE A 172 3.55 7.71 -0.91
N GLY A 173 3.40 7.06 -2.05
CA GLY A 173 4.50 6.39 -2.74
C GLY A 173 4.01 5.83 -4.06
N PHE A 174 4.62 4.77 -4.54
CA PHE A 174 4.21 4.13 -5.79
C PHE A 174 3.78 2.70 -5.57
N LYS A 175 2.85 2.22 -6.40
CA LYS A 175 2.53 0.80 -6.52
C LYS A 175 3.13 0.28 -7.82
N ASN A 176 3.90 -0.81 -7.73
CA ASN A 176 4.38 -1.52 -8.90
C ASN A 176 3.25 -2.36 -9.50
N SER A 177 2.81 -2.05 -10.71
CA SER A 177 1.67 -2.71 -11.36
C SER A 177 1.92 -4.18 -11.72
N VAL A 178 3.17 -4.61 -11.85
CA VAL A 178 3.51 -6.01 -12.17
C VAL A 178 3.25 -6.93 -10.97
N CYS A 179 3.59 -6.45 -9.78
CA CYS A 179 3.62 -7.28 -8.58
C CYS A 179 2.83 -6.72 -7.42
N THR A 180 2.10 -5.61 -7.58
CA THR A 180 1.32 -4.94 -6.53
C THR A 180 2.10 -4.55 -5.28
N ASN A 181 3.43 -4.56 -5.34
CA ASN A 181 4.30 -4.11 -4.25
C ASN A 181 4.14 -2.59 -4.06
N LEU A 182 4.10 -2.16 -2.80
CA LEU A 182 4.16 -0.73 -2.47
C LEU A 182 5.61 -0.29 -2.32
N CYS A 183 6.02 0.59 -3.22
CA CYS A 183 7.31 1.26 -3.24
C CYS A 183 7.21 2.57 -2.45
N ILE A 184 7.52 2.51 -1.16
CA ILE A 184 7.37 3.63 -0.21
C ILE A 184 8.73 3.90 0.45
N SER A 185 9.17 5.15 0.47
CA SER A 185 10.34 5.60 1.24
C SER A 185 9.95 6.31 2.54
N THR A 186 10.98 6.73 3.28
CA THR A 186 10.86 7.53 4.50
C THR A 186 10.15 8.87 4.27
N ASP A 187 10.39 9.53 3.14
CA ASP A 187 9.79 10.83 2.82
C ASP A 187 8.28 10.70 2.55
N GLY A 188 7.88 9.51 2.08
CA GLY A 188 6.50 9.15 1.77
C GLY A 188 5.75 8.45 2.90
N PHE A 189 6.30 8.36 4.12
CA PHE A 189 5.69 7.58 5.20
C PHE A 189 5.68 8.29 6.55
N LYS A 190 4.51 8.36 7.19
CA LYS A 190 4.35 8.75 8.58
C LYS A 190 3.84 7.57 9.40
N THR A 191 4.70 7.04 10.26
CA THR A 191 4.43 5.83 11.08
C THR A 191 3.62 6.08 12.35
N ASP A 192 3.61 7.29 12.89
CA ASP A 192 2.97 7.61 14.19
C ASP A 192 2.22 8.94 14.11
N VAL A 193 1.16 8.97 13.30
CA VAL A 193 0.25 10.13 13.21
C VAL A 193 -0.70 10.06 14.39
N LYS A 194 -0.40 10.85 15.43
CA LYS A 194 -1.21 10.99 16.64
C LYS A 194 -2.18 12.13 16.52
N VAL A 195 -3.47 11.83 16.57
CA VAL A 195 -4.54 12.82 16.38
C VAL A 195 -5.71 12.52 17.32
N ARG A 196 -6.44 13.57 17.71
CA ARG A 196 -7.69 13.48 18.49
C ARG A 196 -8.92 13.72 17.64
N THR A 197 -8.74 14.41 16.51
CA THR A 197 -9.82 14.86 15.64
C THR A 197 -9.55 14.52 14.19
N VAL A 198 -10.64 14.40 13.42
CA VAL A 198 -10.58 14.23 11.96
C VAL A 198 -9.88 15.41 11.27
N ALA A 199 -10.00 16.62 11.81
CA ALA A 199 -9.32 17.79 11.26
C ALA A 199 -7.80 17.71 11.39
N GLU A 200 -7.29 17.23 12.53
CA GLU A 200 -5.85 16.97 12.72
C GLU A 200 -5.35 15.88 11.77
N LEU A 201 -6.16 14.84 11.54
CA LEU A 201 -5.86 13.78 10.57
C LEU A 201 -5.77 14.32 9.14
N ALA A 202 -6.73 15.15 8.74
CA ALA A 202 -6.74 15.83 7.45
C ALA A 202 -5.49 16.69 7.26
N ASN A 203 -5.10 17.46 8.28
CA ASN A 203 -3.88 18.27 8.27
C ASN A 203 -2.62 17.41 8.15
N ALA A 204 -2.55 16.29 8.87
CA ALA A 204 -1.41 15.38 8.80
C ALA A 204 -1.24 14.76 7.40
N ALA A 205 -2.37 14.39 6.77
CA ALA A 205 -2.46 13.87 5.41
C ALA A 205 -2.08 14.94 4.37
N PHE A 206 -2.64 16.15 4.49
CA PHE A 206 -2.35 17.26 3.60
C PHE A 206 -0.86 17.62 3.61
N ASN A 207 -0.28 17.69 4.81
CA ASN A 207 1.15 17.96 4.97
C ASN A 207 2.04 16.83 4.43
N LEU A 208 1.62 15.57 4.52
CA LEU A 208 2.40 14.46 3.96
C LEU A 208 2.41 14.55 2.43
N MET A 209 1.22 14.65 1.82
CA MET A 209 1.07 14.70 0.37
C MET A 209 1.71 15.95 -0.24
N GLY A 210 1.49 17.13 0.36
CA GLY A 210 2.03 18.39 -0.16
C GLY A 210 3.55 18.54 -0.08
N ASN A 211 4.22 17.78 0.80
CA ASN A 211 5.68 17.78 0.91
C ASN A 211 6.34 16.62 0.14
N PHE A 212 5.56 15.71 -0.45
CA PHE A 212 6.09 14.56 -1.16
C PHE A 212 6.53 14.95 -2.57
N ASN A 213 7.82 14.76 -2.85
CA ASN A 213 8.38 15.03 -4.18
C ASN A 213 8.36 13.75 -5.03
N VAL A 214 7.35 13.66 -5.90
CA VAL A 214 7.11 12.54 -6.82
C VAL A 214 8.34 12.24 -7.70
N TYR A 215 8.95 13.26 -8.30
CA TYR A 215 10.10 13.11 -9.20
C TYR A 215 11.34 12.60 -8.47
N LYS A 216 11.66 13.20 -7.31
CA LYS A 216 12.80 12.78 -6.48
C LYS A 216 12.65 11.32 -6.05
N GLU A 217 11.42 10.89 -5.76
CA GLU A 217 11.17 9.51 -5.36
C GLU A 217 11.39 8.52 -6.51
N ILE A 218 10.89 8.83 -7.71
CA ILE A 218 11.13 8.00 -8.89
C ILE A 218 12.62 7.92 -9.24
N GLU A 219 13.35 9.04 -9.13
CA GLU A 219 14.80 9.07 -9.38
C GLU A 219 15.56 8.06 -8.50
N LYS A 220 15.18 7.93 -7.21
CA LYS A 220 15.77 6.91 -6.33
C LYS A 220 15.58 5.50 -6.89
N PHE A 221 14.40 5.18 -7.44
CA PHE A 221 14.14 3.86 -8.02
C PHE A 221 14.83 3.65 -9.37
N ASN A 222 15.01 4.70 -10.18
CA ASN A 222 15.68 4.62 -11.48
C ASN A 222 17.17 4.28 -11.41
N SER A 223 17.82 4.51 -10.27
CA SER A 223 19.22 4.10 -10.04
C SER A 223 19.38 2.58 -9.85
N LEU A 224 18.41 1.92 -9.20
CA LEU A 224 18.53 0.54 -8.74
C LEU A 224 18.73 -0.50 -9.87
N PRO A 225 18.14 -0.38 -11.07
CA PRO A 225 18.39 -1.28 -12.17
C PRO A 225 19.83 -1.26 -12.70
N GLN A 226 20.56 -0.15 -12.49
CA GLN A 226 21.92 0.04 -13.00
C GLN A 226 22.96 -0.69 -12.15
N THR A 227 22.62 -1.03 -10.91
CA THR A 227 23.52 -1.72 -9.99
C THR A 227 23.21 -3.20 -9.94
N MET A 228 24.18 -3.99 -10.42
CA MET A 228 24.14 -5.46 -10.39
C MET A 228 24.91 -6.00 -9.19
N ILE A 229 24.40 -7.05 -8.58
CA ILE A 229 25.14 -7.88 -7.62
C ILE A 229 25.32 -9.30 -8.16
N THR A 230 26.44 -9.92 -7.81
CA THR A 230 26.74 -11.31 -8.18
C THR A 230 26.01 -12.30 -7.29
N GLU A 231 25.93 -13.57 -7.71
CA GLU A 231 25.42 -14.66 -6.86
C GLU A 231 26.17 -14.74 -5.53
N GLN A 232 27.50 -14.51 -5.54
CA GLN A 232 28.31 -14.51 -4.32
C GLN A 232 27.93 -13.37 -3.38
N GLN A 233 27.73 -12.16 -3.90
CA GLN A 233 27.26 -11.01 -3.12
C GLN A 233 25.84 -11.23 -2.58
N PHE A 234 24.95 -11.82 -3.39
CA PHE A 234 23.62 -12.20 -2.93
C PHE A 234 23.70 -13.22 -1.77
N ALA A 235 24.50 -14.28 -1.93
CA ALA A 235 24.71 -15.28 -0.88
C ALA A 235 25.31 -14.66 0.40
N GLN A 236 26.24 -13.72 0.27
CA GLN A 236 26.78 -12.94 1.39
C GLN A 236 25.69 -12.15 2.11
N ILE A 237 24.84 -11.42 1.38
CA ILE A 237 23.72 -10.66 1.96
C ILE A 237 22.81 -11.59 2.77
N ILE A 238 22.43 -12.74 2.20
CA ILE A 238 21.57 -13.73 2.86
C ILE A 238 22.24 -14.33 4.10
N GLY A 239 23.51 -14.71 4.01
CA GLY A 239 24.27 -15.24 5.14
C GLY A 239 24.37 -14.22 6.28
N ARG A 240 24.74 -12.98 5.94
CA ARG A 240 24.83 -11.85 6.86
C ARG A 240 23.48 -11.50 7.48
N ALA A 241 22.38 -11.59 6.73
CA ALA A 241 21.03 -11.41 7.25
C ALA A 241 20.69 -12.41 8.37
N ARG A 242 21.00 -13.69 8.19
CA ARG A 242 20.78 -14.73 9.22
C ARG A 242 21.66 -14.52 10.45
N MET A 243 22.93 -14.14 10.24
CA MET A 243 23.83 -13.79 11.34
C MET A 243 23.31 -12.56 12.10
N TYR A 244 22.87 -11.53 11.37
CA TYR A 244 22.33 -10.31 11.93
C TYR A 244 21.14 -10.59 12.85
N GLN A 245 20.24 -11.51 12.50
CA GLN A 245 19.10 -11.83 13.36
C GLN A 245 19.50 -12.48 14.69
N ASN A 246 20.57 -13.27 14.70
CA ASN A 246 21.05 -14.00 15.88
C ASN A 246 22.15 -13.27 16.68
N MET A 247 22.67 -12.16 16.16
CA MET A 247 23.76 -11.41 16.78
C MET A 247 23.34 -10.76 18.14
N PRO A 248 24.25 -10.52 19.10
CA PRO A 248 23.93 -9.74 20.30
C PRO A 248 23.63 -8.27 19.96
N TYR A 249 22.72 -7.63 20.71
CA TYR A 249 22.30 -6.24 20.47
C TYR A 249 23.48 -5.25 20.37
N LYS A 250 24.47 -5.40 21.25
CA LYS A 250 25.67 -4.54 21.28
C LYS A 250 26.40 -4.50 19.94
N ASN A 251 26.47 -5.63 19.24
CA ASN A 251 27.20 -5.75 17.98
C ASN A 251 26.33 -5.33 16.78
N LYS A 252 25.00 -5.37 16.90
CA LYS A 252 24.07 -4.93 15.84
C LYS A 252 23.90 -3.43 15.78
N LYS A 253 24.09 -2.71 16.89
CA LYS A 253 23.74 -1.29 17.01
C LYS A 253 24.44 -0.40 15.97
N GLU A 254 25.63 -0.79 15.53
CA GLU A 254 26.45 -0.05 14.56
C GLU A 254 26.24 -0.51 13.11
N LEU A 255 25.44 -1.54 12.88
CA LEU A 255 25.18 -2.11 11.56
C LEU A 255 23.88 -1.54 10.95
N PRO A 256 23.79 -1.48 9.60
CA PRO A 256 22.53 -1.19 8.94
C PRO A 256 21.44 -2.16 9.39
N GLN A 257 20.24 -1.64 9.68
CA GLN A 257 19.14 -2.48 10.12
C GLN A 257 18.64 -3.36 8.96
N PHE A 258 18.73 -4.68 9.13
CA PHE A 258 18.15 -5.61 8.17
C PHE A 258 16.61 -5.65 8.29
N PRO A 259 15.85 -5.54 7.19
CA PRO A 259 14.40 -5.30 7.24
C PRO A 259 13.52 -6.55 7.40
N LEU A 260 14.03 -7.74 7.06
CA LEU A 260 13.24 -8.97 6.95
C LEU A 260 13.51 -9.95 8.11
N SER A 261 12.51 -10.79 8.42
CA SER A 261 12.67 -11.94 9.32
C SER A 261 13.25 -13.16 8.61
N ASP A 262 13.71 -14.16 9.35
CA ASP A 262 14.28 -15.41 8.79
C ASP A 262 13.33 -16.12 7.82
N GLY A 263 12.03 -16.16 8.13
CA GLY A 263 11.02 -16.72 7.23
C GLY A 263 10.91 -15.95 5.92
N GLN A 264 11.00 -14.61 5.97
CA GLN A 264 10.97 -13.76 4.78
C GLN A 264 12.26 -13.85 3.98
N VAL A 265 13.41 -14.00 4.64
CA VAL A 265 14.70 -14.28 3.97
C VAL A 265 14.62 -15.58 3.19
N ASN A 266 14.00 -16.63 3.75
CA ASN A 266 13.78 -17.88 3.01
C ASN A 266 12.91 -17.68 1.75
N LEU A 267 11.88 -16.84 1.82
CA LEU A 267 11.06 -16.49 0.66
C LEU A 267 11.87 -15.76 -0.41
N VAL A 268 12.68 -14.78 -0.02
CA VAL A 268 13.59 -14.08 -0.95
C VAL A 268 14.53 -15.05 -1.65
N VAL A 269 15.11 -16.02 -0.93
CA VAL A 269 16.00 -17.02 -1.53
C VAL A 269 15.25 -17.91 -2.52
N LYS A 270 14.04 -18.37 -2.16
CA LYS A 270 13.19 -19.15 -3.06
C LYS A 270 12.91 -18.36 -4.35
N ASP A 271 12.43 -17.13 -4.20
CA ASP A 271 11.99 -16.28 -5.29
C ASP A 271 13.18 -15.77 -6.15
N TYR A 272 14.37 -15.65 -5.57
CA TYR A 272 15.61 -15.42 -6.34
C TYR A 272 15.87 -16.51 -7.40
N TYR A 273 15.49 -17.76 -7.14
CA TYR A 273 15.61 -18.87 -8.09
C TYR A 273 14.35 -19.08 -8.95
N SER A 274 13.15 -18.78 -8.44
CA SER A 274 11.89 -19.22 -9.06
C SER A 274 10.88 -18.12 -9.40
N ASP A 275 11.10 -16.86 -9.03
CA ASP A 275 10.17 -15.77 -9.36
C ASP A 275 10.17 -15.49 -10.87
N GLU A 276 8.99 -15.26 -11.44
CA GLU A 276 8.86 -15.08 -12.89
C GLU A 276 9.37 -13.73 -13.39
N SER A 277 9.33 -12.69 -12.55
CA SER A 277 9.61 -11.30 -12.94
C SER A 277 10.94 -10.77 -12.37
N PHE A 278 11.31 -11.21 -11.17
CA PHE A 278 12.40 -10.63 -10.38
C PHE A 278 13.50 -11.63 -10.02
N CYS A 279 13.50 -12.84 -10.58
CA CYS A 279 14.60 -13.78 -10.37
C CYS A 279 15.91 -13.30 -11.00
N ARG A 280 16.98 -13.99 -10.59
CA ARG A 280 18.34 -13.86 -11.15
C ARG A 280 18.38 -14.11 -12.66
N ASN A 281 19.42 -13.61 -13.32
CA ASN A 281 19.72 -13.98 -14.70
C ASN A 281 20.49 -15.31 -14.79
N ASP A 282 20.78 -15.75 -16.02
CA ASP A 282 21.47 -17.03 -16.28
C ASP A 282 22.88 -17.14 -15.67
N LEU A 283 23.53 -16.00 -15.42
CA LEU A 283 24.83 -15.92 -14.75
C LEU A 283 24.72 -15.91 -13.22
N GLY A 284 23.50 -16.00 -12.68
CA GLY A 284 23.23 -15.90 -11.25
C GLY A 284 23.26 -14.46 -10.71
N ASN A 285 23.32 -13.44 -11.55
CA ASN A 285 23.36 -12.05 -11.10
C ASN A 285 21.94 -11.46 -11.00
N ILE A 286 21.75 -10.48 -10.13
CA ILE A 286 20.48 -9.77 -9.95
C ILE A 286 20.74 -8.27 -9.76
N ASN A 287 19.90 -7.40 -10.35
CA ASN A 287 19.99 -5.96 -10.08
C ASN A 287 19.25 -5.58 -8.80
N LEU A 288 19.57 -4.41 -8.24
CA LEU A 288 18.97 -3.97 -6.99
C LEU A 288 17.48 -3.65 -7.09
N TRP A 289 16.95 -3.33 -8.28
CA TRP A 289 15.50 -3.16 -8.48
C TRP A 289 14.74 -4.49 -8.31
N LYS A 290 15.25 -5.56 -8.91
CA LYS A 290 14.71 -6.91 -8.75
C LYS A 290 14.85 -7.37 -7.31
N LEU A 291 16.02 -7.18 -6.69
CA LEU A 291 16.24 -7.50 -5.28
C LEU A 291 15.26 -6.77 -4.36
N TYR A 292 15.03 -5.47 -4.60
CA TYR A 292 14.05 -4.68 -3.87
C TYR A 292 12.65 -5.28 -3.97
N ASN A 293 12.21 -5.65 -5.17
CA ASN A 293 10.90 -6.26 -5.39
C ASN A 293 10.77 -7.65 -4.74
N LEU A 294 11.84 -8.45 -4.69
CA LEU A 294 11.85 -9.70 -3.92
C LEU A 294 11.67 -9.42 -2.41
N PHE A 295 12.33 -8.39 -1.88
CA PHE A 295 12.24 -8.02 -0.47
C PHE A 295 10.85 -7.53 -0.09
N THR A 296 10.26 -6.63 -0.90
CA THR A 296 8.89 -6.14 -0.66
C THR A 296 7.85 -7.22 -0.95
N GLY A 297 8.10 -8.13 -1.89
CA GLY A 297 7.27 -9.30 -2.17
C GLY A 297 7.19 -10.25 -0.97
N ALA A 298 8.33 -10.63 -0.40
CA ALA A 298 8.39 -11.42 0.84
C ALA A 298 7.72 -10.71 2.04
N ASN A 299 7.68 -9.37 2.02
CA ASN A 299 7.04 -8.59 3.05
C ASN A 299 5.51 -8.64 3.02
N LYS A 300 4.87 -9.05 1.91
CA LYS A 300 3.40 -9.17 1.82
C LYS A 300 2.79 -10.09 2.86
N MET A 301 3.56 -11.03 3.41
CA MET A 301 3.11 -11.93 4.47
C MET A 301 3.01 -11.27 5.85
N SER A 302 3.54 -10.05 6.01
CA SER A 302 3.48 -9.30 7.26
C SER A 302 2.06 -8.88 7.61
N TYR A 303 1.79 -8.76 8.91
CA TYR A 303 0.56 -8.14 9.39
C TYR A 303 0.44 -6.69 8.92
N ILE A 304 -0.81 -6.24 8.79
CA ILE A 304 -1.17 -4.91 8.30
C ILE A 304 -0.36 -3.79 8.97
N ASP A 305 -0.27 -3.84 10.30
CA ASP A 305 0.36 -2.83 11.14
C ASP A 305 1.89 -2.76 11.00
N ASN A 306 2.56 -3.81 10.49
CA ASN A 306 4.01 -3.84 10.32
C ASN A 306 4.46 -3.78 8.85
N PHE A 307 3.53 -3.95 7.91
CA PHE A 307 3.82 -4.04 6.49
C PHE A 307 4.52 -2.78 5.96
N LEU A 308 3.95 -1.60 6.23
CA LEU A 308 4.49 -0.33 5.72
C LEU A 308 5.88 -0.02 6.29
N ASP A 309 6.09 -0.18 7.60
CA ASP A 309 7.39 0.05 8.22
C ASP A 309 8.48 -0.83 7.62
N ARG A 310 8.15 -2.11 7.34
CA ARG A 310 9.10 -3.03 6.69
C ARG A 310 9.36 -2.64 5.23
N ASN A 311 8.36 -2.20 4.46
CA ASN A 311 8.59 -1.72 3.09
C ASN A 311 9.56 -0.54 3.06
N VAL A 312 9.37 0.44 3.95
CA VAL A 312 10.26 1.59 4.06
C VAL A 312 11.68 1.15 4.44
N ARG A 313 11.81 0.21 5.39
CA ARG A 313 13.13 -0.34 5.74
C ARG A 313 13.76 -1.13 4.59
N CYS A 314 12.98 -1.84 3.77
CA CYS A 314 13.49 -2.50 2.55
C CYS A 314 14.05 -1.46 1.56
N GLN A 315 13.34 -0.34 1.36
CA GLN A 315 13.80 0.73 0.49
C GLN A 315 15.10 1.34 1.02
N SER A 316 15.16 1.65 2.32
CA SER A 316 16.37 2.21 2.94
C SER A 316 17.55 1.25 2.87
N PHE A 317 17.32 -0.05 3.10
CA PHE A 317 18.36 -1.07 3.04
C PHE A 317 18.92 -1.24 1.63
N VAL A 318 18.06 -1.35 0.61
CA VAL A 318 18.51 -1.49 -0.78
C VAL A 318 19.15 -0.19 -1.29
N GLY A 319 18.64 0.97 -0.91
CA GLY A 319 19.28 2.26 -1.19
C GLY A 319 20.69 2.34 -0.61
N GLY A 320 20.86 1.92 0.65
CA GLY A 320 22.19 1.86 1.29
C GLY A 320 23.15 0.88 0.62
N LEU A 321 22.65 -0.25 0.09
CA LEU A 321 23.44 -1.13 -0.76
C LEU A 321 23.86 -0.46 -2.07
N ASN A 322 22.93 0.25 -2.72
CA ASN A 322 23.21 0.96 -3.97
C ASN A 322 24.32 2.00 -3.77
N GLU A 323 24.16 2.86 -2.78
CA GLU A 323 25.16 3.89 -2.44
C GLU A 323 26.53 3.29 -2.10
N ALA A 324 26.56 2.17 -1.36
CA ALA A 324 27.80 1.52 -0.99
C ALA A 324 28.53 0.94 -2.21
N ILE A 325 27.81 0.30 -3.12
CA ILE A 325 28.38 -0.29 -4.34
C ILE A 325 28.84 0.81 -5.30
N GLU A 326 28.01 1.82 -5.57
CA GLU A 326 28.36 2.92 -6.48
C GLU A 326 29.57 3.72 -5.98
N LEU A 327 29.67 3.97 -4.66
CA LEU A 327 30.77 4.73 -4.07
C LEU A 327 31.97 3.86 -3.64
N ASN A 328 31.95 2.55 -3.94
CA ASN A 328 32.95 1.58 -3.48
C ASN A 328 33.24 1.67 -1.96
N LYS A 329 32.19 1.90 -1.16
CA LYS A 329 32.27 1.97 0.30
C LYS A 329 32.03 0.59 0.91
N HIS A 330 32.66 0.34 2.05
CA HIS A 330 32.39 -0.86 2.83
C HIS A 330 30.93 -0.88 3.31
N HIS A 331 30.25 -2.01 3.10
CA HIS A 331 28.91 -2.27 3.62
C HIS A 331 28.80 -3.72 4.07
N TRP A 332 28.56 -3.93 5.37
CA TRP A 332 28.72 -5.23 6.03
C TRP A 332 27.94 -6.40 5.40
N PHE A 333 26.83 -6.13 4.72
CA PHE A 333 26.02 -7.16 4.06
C PHE A 333 26.55 -7.60 2.69
N VAL A 334 27.36 -6.79 2.01
CA VAL A 334 27.82 -7.07 0.63
C VAL A 334 29.34 -7.11 0.49
N SER A 335 30.07 -6.54 1.46
CA SER A 335 31.52 -6.62 1.57
C SER A 335 32.04 -7.95 2.11
#